data_AF-A0AAU9XX05-F1
#
_entry.id   AF-A0AAU9XX05-F1
#
_cell.length_a   1.000
_cell.length_b   1.000
_cell.length_c   1.000
_cell.angle_alpha   90.00
_cell.angle_beta   90.00
_cell.angle_gamma   90.00
#
_symmetry.space_group_name_H-M   'P 1'
#
loop_
_entity.id
_entity.type
_entity.pdbx_description
1 polymer ?
#
loop_
_entity_poly.entity_id
_entity_poly.type
_entity_poly.pdbx_seq_one_letter_code
_entity_poly.pdbx_strand_id
1 'polypeptide(L)'
;QGRLPVKWTAIEALLYGKYSTRSDWSYGVLLFEIFTIGKYKHYLLYSGGSPYPRMDGRKIANLLQEGYRMPKPQHVDDKLYDFMTKCWKDDPNLRPSFEKLRNKLKEMENQHKGLINLKNYDDRLYVNVDDLAV
;
A
#
# COMPACT_ATOMS: atom_id res chain seq x y z
N GLN A 1 -7.08 14.14 -21.16
CA GLN A 1 -6.29 14.37 -19.93
C GLN A 1 -6.34 13.12 -19.08
N GLY A 2 -5.19 12.57 -18.68
CA GLY A 2 -5.13 11.38 -17.82
C GLY A 2 -5.51 11.71 -16.38
N ARG A 3 -6.24 10.82 -15.71
CA ARG A 3 -6.58 10.95 -14.28
C ARG A 3 -5.39 10.45 -13.46
N LEU A 4 -4.85 11.29 -12.57
CA LEU A 4 -3.75 10.90 -11.68
C LEU A 4 -4.28 9.89 -10.64
N PRO A 5 -3.64 8.73 -10.43
CA PRO A 5 -4.05 7.78 -9.41
C PRO A 5 -3.64 8.27 -8.02
N VAL A 6 -4.45 9.16 -7.44
CA VAL A 6 -4.12 9.93 -6.21
C VAL A 6 -3.60 9.06 -5.06
N LYS A 7 -4.24 7.92 -4.81
CA LYS A 7 -3.90 7.01 -3.69
C LYS A 7 -2.57 6.26 -3.87
N TRP A 8 -2.06 6.17 -5.10
CA TRP A 8 -0.77 5.57 -5.44
C TRP A 8 0.31 6.61 -5.65
N THR A 9 -0.02 7.90 -5.65
CA THR A 9 0.92 8.97 -6.00
C THR A 9 1.65 9.45 -4.74
N ALA A 10 2.97 9.65 -4.86
CA ALA A 10 3.80 10.18 -3.78
C ALA A 10 3.37 11.61 -3.38
N ILE A 11 3.54 11.95 -2.10
CA ILE A 11 3.14 13.26 -1.56
C ILE A 11 3.79 14.43 -2.31
N GLU A 12 5.07 14.33 -2.69
CA GLU A 12 5.75 15.39 -3.44
C GLU A 12 5.21 15.58 -4.86
N ALA A 13 4.69 14.53 -5.47
CA ALA A 13 4.02 14.59 -6.76
C ALA A 13 2.61 15.18 -6.62
N LEU A 14 1.88 14.84 -5.55
CA LEU A 14 0.57 15.41 -5.24
C LEU A 14 0.64 16.92 -4.94
N LEU A 15 1.63 17.35 -4.16
CA LEU A 15 1.74 18.74 -3.69
C LEU A 15 2.46 19.65 -4.68
N TYR A 16 3.50 19.16 -5.34
CA TYR A 16 4.43 20.00 -6.11
C TYR A 16 4.58 19.55 -7.57
N GLY A 17 3.88 18.51 -8.00
CA GLY A 17 4.02 17.95 -9.35
C GLY A 17 5.41 17.37 -9.64
N LYS A 18 6.19 17.04 -8.59
CA LYS A 18 7.54 16.50 -8.71
C LYS A 18 7.49 14.98 -8.78
N TYR A 19 7.78 14.42 -9.94
CA TYR A 19 7.89 12.98 -10.15
C TYR A 19 9.35 12.54 -10.09
N SER A 20 9.62 11.40 -9.46
CA SER A 20 10.95 10.80 -9.42
C SER A 20 10.86 9.32 -9.78
N THR A 21 11.94 8.75 -10.31
CA THR A 21 12.08 7.32 -10.61
C THR A 21 12.58 6.51 -9.41
N ARG A 22 12.71 7.13 -8.23
CA ARG A 22 13.24 6.49 -7.02
C ARG A 22 12.10 5.83 -6.27
N SER A 23 12.15 4.49 -6.21
CA SER A 23 11.42 3.63 -5.27
C SER A 23 10.01 4.12 -4.98
N ASP A 24 9.18 3.92 -5.99
CA ASP A 24 7.89 4.58 -6.05
C ASP A 24 7.07 4.26 -4.81
N TRP A 25 6.55 5.31 -4.20
CA TRP A 25 5.45 5.23 -3.25
C TRP A 25 4.39 4.20 -3.70
N SER A 26 4.10 4.19 -5.01
CA SER A 26 3.26 3.25 -5.73
C SER A 26 3.63 1.78 -5.50
N TYR A 27 4.91 1.45 -5.39
CA TYR A 27 5.35 0.08 -5.10
C TYR A 27 5.04 -0.33 -3.67
N GLY A 28 5.20 0.57 -2.70
CA GLY A 28 4.76 0.32 -1.33
C GLY A 28 3.25 0.09 -1.25
N VAL A 29 2.48 0.89 -2.01
CA VAL A 29 1.03 0.71 -2.14
C VAL A 29 0.69 -0.64 -2.80
N LEU A 30 1.36 -1.01 -3.90
CA LEU A 30 1.18 -2.30 -4.57
C LEU A 30 1.45 -3.48 -3.62
N LEU A 31 2.54 -3.43 -2.85
CA LEU A 31 2.85 -4.46 -1.87
C LEU A 31 1.76 -4.55 -0.79
N PHE A 32 1.27 -3.40 -0.32
CA PHE A 32 0.16 -3.37 0.62
C PHE A 32 -1.06 -4.07 0.03
N GLU A 33 -1.46 -3.75 -1.21
CA GLU A 33 -2.58 -4.39 -1.89
C GLU A 33 -2.42 -5.91 -2.04
N ILE A 34 -1.21 -6.38 -2.41
CA ILE A 34 -0.88 -7.80 -2.52
C ILE A 34 -1.05 -8.50 -1.16
N PHE A 35 -0.52 -7.91 -0.09
CA PHE A 35 -0.48 -8.55 1.23
C PHE A 35 -1.74 -8.33 2.07
N THR A 36 -2.54 -7.31 1.78
CA THR A 36 -3.94 -7.23 2.22
C THR A 36 -4.87 -8.07 1.38
N ILE A 37 -4.33 -8.87 0.47
CA ILE A 37 -4.99 -9.92 -0.30
C ILE A 37 -6.32 -9.45 -0.89
N GLY A 38 -6.31 -8.95 -2.13
CA GLY A 38 -7.49 -9.07 -2.99
C GLY A 38 -7.81 -10.55 -3.24
N LYS A 39 -8.40 -11.25 -2.26
CA LYS A 39 -8.71 -12.66 -2.40
C LYS A 39 -10.03 -12.80 -3.14
N TYR A 40 -9.88 -13.06 -4.44
CA TYR A 40 -10.81 -13.83 -5.26
C TYR A 40 -11.26 -15.08 -4.50
N LYS A 41 -12.44 -15.04 -3.90
CA LYS A 41 -13.16 -16.27 -3.57
C LYS A 41 -14.63 -16.09 -3.94
N HIS A 42 -14.86 -16.37 -5.22
CA HIS A 42 -16.12 -16.81 -5.82
C HIS A 42 -17.21 -15.73 -6.03
N TYR A 43 -17.48 -15.49 -7.32
CA TYR A 43 -18.57 -14.70 -7.89
C TYR A 43 -18.67 -13.22 -7.47
N LEU A 44 -18.15 -12.37 -8.36
CA LEU A 44 -18.56 -10.98 -8.61
C LEU A 44 -18.26 -9.93 -7.50
N LEU A 45 -17.61 -8.85 -7.93
CA LEU A 45 -17.43 -7.57 -7.22
C LEU A 45 -16.58 -7.58 -5.94
N TYR A 46 -15.25 -7.81 -6.00
CA TYR A 46 -14.38 -7.13 -5.02
C TYR A 46 -13.01 -6.78 -5.63
N SER A 47 -12.82 -5.49 -5.86
CA SER A 47 -11.52 -4.84 -6.04
C SER A 47 -10.68 -5.09 -4.78
N GLY A 48 -9.42 -5.52 -4.90
CA GLY A 48 -8.53 -5.66 -3.73
C GLY A 48 -8.53 -4.41 -2.85
N GLY A 49 -8.28 -4.58 -1.54
CA GLY A 49 -8.43 -3.53 -0.53
C GLY A 49 -7.92 -2.18 -1.00
N SER A 50 -8.84 -1.26 -1.33
CA SER A 50 -8.49 0.04 -1.91
C SER A 50 -7.49 0.74 -0.99
N PRO A 51 -6.34 1.22 -1.50
CA PRO A 51 -5.40 1.94 -0.66
C PRO A 51 -6.12 3.14 -0.05
N TYR A 52 -5.88 3.39 1.24
CA TYR A 52 -6.62 4.40 1.99
C TYR A 52 -8.15 4.16 1.85
N PRO A 53 -8.68 3.04 2.37
CA PRO A 53 -10.10 2.71 2.20
C PRO A 53 -10.97 3.78 2.88
N ARG A 54 -12.12 4.09 2.26
CA ARG A 54 -13.09 5.08 2.77
C ARG A 54 -12.57 6.52 2.87
N MET A 55 -11.39 6.81 2.30
CA MET A 55 -10.86 8.17 2.21
C MET A 55 -11.08 8.76 0.83
N ASP A 56 -11.62 9.99 0.81
CA ASP A 56 -11.72 10.83 -0.38
C ASP A 56 -10.31 11.16 -0.90
N GLY A 57 -10.07 10.91 -2.20
CA GLY A 57 -8.81 11.26 -2.87
C GLY A 57 -8.38 12.71 -2.62
N ARG A 58 -9.33 13.64 -2.52
CA ARG A 58 -9.06 15.06 -2.26
C ARG A 58 -8.45 15.32 -0.87
N LYS A 59 -8.67 14.43 0.10
CA LYS A 59 -8.16 14.54 1.47
C LYS A 59 -6.83 13.81 1.68
N ILE A 60 -6.44 12.94 0.75
CA ILE A 60 -5.22 12.12 0.88
C ILE A 60 -3.99 13.00 1.05
N ALA A 61 -3.83 14.07 0.25
CA ALA A 61 -2.67 14.95 0.35
C ALA A 61 -2.50 15.54 1.77
N ASN A 62 -3.58 16.06 2.37
CA ASN A 62 -3.55 16.65 3.71
C ASN A 62 -3.21 15.59 4.78
N LEU A 63 -3.82 14.41 4.71
CA LEU A 63 -3.54 13.32 5.65
C LEU A 63 -2.08 12.88 5.58
N LEU A 64 -1.53 12.76 4.38
CA LEU A 64 -0.13 12.40 4.20
C LEU A 64 0.81 13.47 4.77
N GLN A 65 0.45 14.75 4.65
CA GLN A 65 1.20 15.87 5.24
C GLN A 65 1.16 15.85 6.77
N GLU A 66 0.05 15.42 7.36
CA GLU A 66 -0.09 15.21 8.81
C GLU A 66 0.67 13.96 9.31
N GLY A 67 1.33 13.23 8.41
CA GLY A 67 2.11 12.03 8.74
C GLY A 67 1.29 10.74 8.77
N TYR A 68 0.01 10.77 8.40
CA TYR A 68 -0.81 9.57 8.31
C TYR A 68 -0.24 8.61 7.27
N ARG A 69 -0.25 7.31 7.60
CA ARG A 69 0.06 6.18 6.70
C ARG A 69 -0.95 5.08 6.93
N MET A 70 -1.13 4.21 5.93
CA MET A 70 -2.02 3.06 6.08
C MET A 70 -1.58 2.20 7.28
N PRO A 71 -2.48 1.88 8.22
CA PRO A 71 -2.12 1.14 9.42
C PRO A 71 -1.73 -0.29 9.08
N LYS A 72 -0.98 -0.92 9.98
CA LYS A 72 -0.58 -2.32 9.86
C LYS A 72 -1.81 -3.25 9.87
N PRO A 73 -1.99 -4.10 8.84
CA PRO A 73 -2.99 -5.16 8.86
C PRO A 73 -2.72 -6.19 9.95
N GLN A 74 -3.76 -6.67 10.65
CA GLN A 74 -3.61 -7.64 11.75
C GLN A 74 -2.99 -8.98 11.29
N HIS A 75 -3.24 -9.37 10.04
CA HIS A 75 -2.72 -10.59 9.45
C HIS A 75 -1.32 -10.46 8.85
N VAL A 76 -0.73 -9.26 8.85
CA VAL A 76 0.61 -8.99 8.28
C VAL A 76 1.64 -8.87 9.40
N ASP A 77 2.77 -9.56 9.27
CA ASP A 77 3.89 -9.49 10.22
C ASP A 77 4.55 -8.11 10.26
N ASP A 78 5.10 -7.73 11.41
CA ASP A 78 5.76 -6.43 11.61
C ASP A 78 6.90 -6.19 10.64
N LYS A 79 7.68 -7.22 10.28
CA LYS A 79 8.79 -7.06 9.35
C LYS A 79 8.32 -6.75 7.95
N LEU A 80 7.20 -7.35 7.54
CA LEU A 80 6.61 -7.10 6.23
C LEU A 80 5.98 -5.71 6.16
N TYR A 81 5.35 -5.28 7.24
CA TYR A 81 4.82 -3.91 7.34
C TYR A 81 5.93 -2.84 7.38
N ASP A 82 6.99 -3.04 8.17
CA ASP A 82 8.16 -2.14 8.18
C ASP A 82 8.84 -2.09 6.81
N PHE A 83 8.88 -3.21 6.10
CA PHE A 83 9.37 -3.26 4.73
C PHE A 83 8.54 -2.38 3.77
N MET A 84 7.21 -2.47 3.81
CA MET A 84 6.33 -1.65 2.97
C MET A 84 6.40 -0.16 3.31
N THR A 85 6.41 0.19 4.60
CA THR A 85 6.39 1.60 5.04
C THR A 85 7.67 2.37 4.72
N LYS A 86 8.79 1.68 4.44
CA LYS A 86 10.01 2.32 3.91
C LYS A 86 9.80 2.98 2.55
N CYS A 87 8.84 2.53 1.76
CA CYS A 87 8.47 3.18 0.50
C CYS A 87 7.68 4.49 0.70
N TRP A 88 7.16 4.75 1.90
CA TRP A 88 6.31 5.91 2.21
C TRP A 88 7.00 6.97 3.07
N LYS A 89 8.34 7.04 3.03
CA LYS A 89 9.08 8.14 3.63
C LYS A 89 8.85 9.43 2.84
N ASP A 90 8.66 10.54 3.56
CA ASP A 90 8.42 11.85 2.92
C ASP A 90 9.63 12.28 2.10
N ASP A 91 10.84 12.14 2.64
CA ASP A 91 12.08 12.36 1.88
C ASP A 91 12.30 11.21 0.88
N PRO A 92 12.26 11.47 -0.44
CA PRO A 92 12.50 10.46 -1.46
C PRO A 92 13.89 9.83 -1.39
N ASN A 93 14.88 10.53 -0.82
CA ASN A 93 16.24 10.00 -0.65
C ASN A 93 16.32 8.88 0.40
N LEU A 94 15.38 8.84 1.34
CA LEU A 94 15.31 7.82 2.38
C LEU A 94 14.61 6.54 1.92
N ARG A 95 13.99 6.56 0.73
CA ARG A 95 13.30 5.40 0.16
C ARG A 95 14.34 4.40 -0.40
N PRO A 96 14.21 3.10 -0.12
CA PRO A 96 15.19 2.09 -0.54
C PRO A 96 15.09 1.82 -2.04
N SER A 97 16.20 1.79 -2.80
CA SER A 97 16.17 1.45 -4.24
C SER A 97 15.42 0.13 -4.53
N PHE A 98 14.87 -0.01 -5.73
CA PHE A 98 14.25 -1.27 -6.17
C PHE A 98 15.18 -2.48 -6.02
N GLU A 99 16.48 -2.28 -6.23
CA GLU A 99 17.48 -3.31 -6.00
C GLU A 99 17.53 -3.77 -4.53
N LYS A 100 17.54 -2.81 -3.58
CA LYS A 100 17.49 -3.09 -2.15
C LYS A 100 16.18 -3.77 -1.76
N LEU A 101 15.05 -3.31 -2.30
CA LEU A 101 13.72 -3.89 -2.07
C LEU A 101 13.68 -5.35 -2.53
N ARG A 102 14.14 -5.63 -3.75
CA ARG A 102 14.20 -6.99 -4.32
C ARG A 102 15.09 -7.91 -3.48
N ASN A 103 16.30 -7.47 -3.14
CA ASN A 103 17.23 -8.29 -2.34
C ASN A 103 16.63 -8.59 -0.96
N LYS A 104 15.96 -7.60 -0.34
CA LYS A 104 15.32 -7.79 0.95
C LYS A 104 14.15 -8.77 0.90
N LEU A 105 13.33 -8.70 -0.15
CA LEU A 105 12.24 -9.66 -0.35
C LEU A 105 12.77 -11.09 -0.49
N LYS A 106 13.86 -11.31 -1.25
CA LYS A 106 14.52 -12.62 -1.35
C LYS A 106 15.04 -13.14 -0.02
N GLU A 107 15.64 -12.28 0.80
CA GLU A 107 16.05 -12.66 2.16
C GLU A 107 14.87 -13.10 3.02
N MET A 108 13.74 -12.39 2.93
CA MET A 108 12.52 -12.70 3.69
C MET A 108 11.89 -14.01 3.22
N GLU A 109 11.90 -14.28 1.91
CA GLU A 109 11.46 -15.53 1.30
C GLU A 109 12.28 -16.72 1.81
N ASN A 110 13.62 -16.61 1.81
CA ASN A 110 14.53 -17.67 2.26
C ASN A 110 14.40 -18.03 3.75
N GLN A 111 13.81 -17.16 4.58
CA GLN A 111 13.61 -17.43 5.99
C GLN A 111 12.43 -18.38 6.27
N HIS A 112 11.58 -18.68 5.27
CA HIS A 112 10.38 -19.52 5.39
C HIS A 112 9.49 -19.18 6.60
N LYS A 113 9.48 -17.90 7.03
CA LYS A 113 8.64 -17.42 8.13
C LYS A 113 7.23 -17.15 7.64
N GLY A 114 6.24 -17.46 8.46
CA GLY A 114 4.85 -17.06 8.22
C GLY A 114 4.69 -15.55 8.37
N LEU A 115 4.95 -14.79 7.31
CA LEU A 115 4.80 -13.32 7.30
C LEU A 115 3.34 -12.86 7.15
N ILE A 116 2.45 -13.79 6.81
CA ILE A 116 1.03 -13.56 6.61
C ILE A 116 0.28 -14.65 7.37
N ASN A 117 -0.52 -14.27 8.34
CA ASN A 117 -1.38 -15.17 9.09
C ASN A 117 -2.83 -15.04 8.61
N LEU A 118 -3.22 -15.92 7.67
CA LEU A 118 -4.57 -15.93 7.11
C LEU A 118 -5.68 -16.24 8.13
N LYS A 119 -5.35 -16.80 9.31
CA LYS A 119 -6.36 -16.99 10.37
C LYS A 119 -6.82 -15.68 11.00
N ASN A 120 -6.00 -14.63 10.91
CA ASN A 120 -6.29 -13.30 11.44
C ASN A 120 -6.81 -12.35 10.34
N TYR A 121 -7.07 -12.88 9.14
CA TYR A 121 -7.57 -12.07 8.02
C TYR A 121 -9.08 -11.84 8.18
N ASP A 122 -9.50 -10.57 8.18
CA ASP A 122 -10.91 -10.18 8.20
C ASP A 122 -11.29 -9.58 6.85
N ASP A 123 -12.04 -10.35 6.06
CA ASP A 123 -12.53 -9.98 4.74
C ASP A 123 -13.30 -8.65 4.76
N ARG A 124 -14.02 -8.34 5.84
CA ARG A 124 -14.89 -7.15 5.95
C ARG A 124 -14.11 -5.83 5.98
N LEU A 125 -12.84 -5.86 6.37
CA LEU A 125 -11.99 -4.67 6.46
C LEU A 125 -11.52 -4.16 5.10
N TYR A 126 -11.53 -5.02 4.08
CA TYR A 126 -10.98 -4.73 2.75
C TYR A 126 -12.06 -4.58 1.67
N VAL A 127 -13.33 -4.64 2.07
CA VAL A 127 -14.51 -4.37 1.22
C VAL A 127 -14.49 -2.91 0.77
N ASN A 128 -14.49 -2.69 -0.54
CA ASN A 128 -14.64 -1.36 -1.11
C ASN A 128 -16.11 -0.92 -1.00
N VAL A 129 -16.36 0.18 -0.29
CA VAL A 129 -17.73 0.71 -0.08
C VAL A 129 -18.25 1.38 -1.34
N ASP A 130 -17.37 1.83 -2.24
CA ASP A 130 -17.74 2.41 -3.53
C ASP A 130 -18.38 1.36 -4.47
N ASP A 131 -18.11 0.06 -4.25
CA ASP A 131 -18.71 -1.06 -5.00
C ASP A 131 -20.07 -1.50 -4.38
N LEU A 132 -20.44 -0.98 -3.20
CA LEU A 132 -21.71 -1.27 -2.51
C LEU A 132 -22.80 -0.22 -2.77
N ALA A 133 -22.42 0.92 -3.35
CA ALA A 133 -23.34 1.96 -3.77
C ALA A 133 -23.83 1.68 -5.20
N VAL A 134 -24.68 0.66 -5.34
CA VAL A 134 -25.55 0.44 -6.52
C VAL A 134 -26.97 0.77 -6.14
#